data_AF-A0A0G1D438-F1
#
_entry.id   AF-A0A0G1D438-F1
#
_cell.length_a   1.000
_cell.length_b   1.000
_cell.length_c   1.000
_cell.angle_alpha   90.00
_cell.angle_beta   90.00
_cell.angle_gamma   90.00
#
_symmetry.space_group_name_H-M   'P 1'
#
loop_
_entity.id
_entity.type
_entity.pdbx_description
1 polymer ?
#
loop_
_entity_poly.entity_id
_entity_poly.type
_entity_poly.pdbx_seq_one_letter_code
_entity_poly.pdbx_strand_id
1 'polypeptide(L)'
;MERLPRNVILDPSFLQLLGTTVVPQVAGDFVARERFLEGEDSRFVLDDNFKAWFLGKVEPAIQAGSASEKSLISCLLLKGTFDPNLIKEIGEEERAKTFLSVIWTLLERQNVDEDGALLTTREYANIFFAYDVREVLRSVGVSHGFKGWHINAFPTTHVKAWAQGNRVFFEER
;
A
#
# COMPACT_ATOMS: atom_id res chain seq x y z
N MET A 1 3.71 -23.13 21.59
CA MET A 1 4.97 -22.35 21.71
C MET A 1 5.36 -21.92 20.31
N GLU A 2 4.72 -20.88 19.78
CA GLU A 2 5.01 -20.36 18.45
C GLU A 2 6.31 -19.58 18.50
N ARG A 3 7.31 -20.04 17.74
CA ARG A 3 8.50 -19.27 17.44
C ARG A 3 8.15 -18.38 16.25
N LEU A 4 7.96 -17.08 16.50
CA LEU A 4 8.07 -16.07 15.44
C LEU A 4 9.43 -16.23 14.76
N PRO A 5 9.51 -16.25 13.41
CA PRO A 5 10.81 -16.25 12.76
C PRO A 5 11.52 -14.93 13.05
N ARG A 6 12.79 -15.06 13.45
CA ARG A 6 13.74 -13.96 13.66
C ARG A 6 13.73 -13.07 12.40
N ASN A 7 13.79 -11.75 12.60
CA ASN A 7 14.11 -10.76 11.58
C ASN A 7 15.06 -11.34 10.52
N VAL A 8 14.51 -11.76 9.39
CA VAL A 8 15.33 -12.21 8.25
C VAL A 8 15.76 -10.93 7.57
N ILE A 9 16.96 -10.47 7.93
CA ILE A 9 17.70 -9.57 7.06
C ILE A 9 18.18 -10.45 5.91
N LEU A 10 17.48 -10.38 4.78
CA LEU A 10 18.05 -10.82 3.52
C LEU A 10 19.26 -9.89 3.29
N ASP A 11 20.47 -10.42 3.09
CA ASP A 11 21.68 -9.60 2.90
C ASP A 11 22.17 -9.77 1.45
N PRO A 12 22.37 -8.69 0.67
CA PRO A 12 22.10 -7.29 1.00
C PRO A 12 20.72 -6.84 0.49
N SER A 13 19.70 -6.99 1.33
CA SER A 13 18.38 -6.39 1.14
C SER A 13 18.33 -5.05 1.88
N PHE A 14 17.82 -4.03 1.19
CA PHE A 14 17.45 -2.78 1.85
C PHE A 14 16.06 -2.87 2.51
N LEU A 15 15.45 -4.07 2.58
CA LEU A 15 14.18 -4.33 3.25
C LEU A 15 14.39 -5.19 4.50
N GLN A 16 13.83 -4.74 5.62
CA GLN A 16 13.70 -5.54 6.84
C GLN A 16 12.25 -5.98 7.00
N LEU A 17 12.01 -7.30 7.03
CA LEU A 17 10.69 -7.85 7.32
C LEU A 17 10.18 -7.39 8.69
N LEU A 18 8.97 -6.83 8.73
CA LEU A 18 8.28 -6.44 9.97
C LEU A 18 7.21 -7.46 10.35
N GLY A 19 6.51 -8.02 9.36
CA GLY A 19 5.49 -9.04 9.58
C GLY A 19 4.43 -9.07 8.48
N THR A 20 3.41 -9.89 8.68
CA THR A 20 2.29 -10.08 7.76
C THR A 20 1.01 -9.53 8.37
N THR A 21 0.18 -8.86 7.56
CA THR A 21 -1.15 -8.36 7.93
C THR A 21 -2.19 -9.02 7.04
N VAL A 22 -3.20 -9.64 7.64
CA VAL A 22 -4.33 -10.20 6.91
C VAL A 22 -5.40 -9.13 6.72
N VAL A 23 -5.78 -8.90 5.46
CA VAL A 23 -6.73 -7.86 5.05
C VAL A 23 -7.95 -8.52 4.41
N PRO A 24 -9.14 -8.38 5.00
CA PRO A 24 -10.36 -8.82 4.35
C PRO A 24 -10.60 -8.06 3.06
N GLN A 25 -11.00 -8.80 2.03
CA GLN A 25 -11.38 -8.18 0.78
C GLN A 25 -12.80 -7.62 0.87
N VAL A 26 -13.07 -6.57 0.10
CA VAL A 26 -14.38 -5.90 0.08
C VAL A 26 -15.41 -6.81 -0.60
N ALA A 27 -16.63 -6.86 -0.05
CA ALA A 27 -17.73 -7.56 -0.68
C ALA A 27 -18.29 -6.74 -1.86
N GLY A 28 -18.52 -7.42 -2.99
CA GLY A 28 -19.00 -6.77 -4.21
C GLY A 28 -17.90 -6.01 -4.95
N ASP A 29 -18.31 -5.29 -6.00
CA ASP A 29 -17.38 -4.47 -6.78
C ASP A 29 -16.83 -3.32 -5.92
N PHE A 30 -15.53 -3.11 -6.02
CA PHE A 30 -14.87 -1.97 -5.41
C PHE A 30 -14.80 -0.82 -6.42
N VAL A 31 -15.53 0.26 -6.16
CA VAL A 31 -15.53 1.47 -6.98
C VAL A 31 -14.74 2.56 -6.25
N ALA A 32 -13.56 2.91 -6.77
CA ALA A 32 -12.62 3.79 -6.06
C ALA A 32 -13.22 5.17 -5.69
N ARG A 33 -13.94 5.81 -6.62
CA ARG A 33 -14.64 7.09 -6.38
C ARG A 33 -15.71 7.04 -5.29
N GLU A 34 -16.24 5.87 -4.94
CA GLU A 34 -17.24 5.72 -3.88
C GLU A 34 -16.59 5.52 -2.50
N ARG A 35 -15.29 5.20 -2.48
CA ARG A 35 -14.55 4.77 -1.30
C ARG A 35 -13.53 5.81 -0.84
N PHE A 36 -12.87 6.46 -1.79
CA PHE A 36 -12.00 7.60 -1.56
C PHE A 36 -12.76 8.90 -1.80
N LEU A 37 -13.60 9.27 -0.83
CA LEU A 37 -14.40 10.50 -0.87
C LEU A 37 -13.60 11.68 -0.30
N GLU A 38 -13.72 12.86 -0.90
CA GLU A 38 -13.21 14.11 -0.34
C GLU A 38 -14.36 14.89 0.31
N GLY A 39 -14.07 15.67 1.35
CA GLY A 39 -15.07 16.43 2.08
C GLY A 39 -14.55 16.97 3.40
N GLU A 40 -15.37 17.76 4.09
CA GLU A 40 -15.01 18.40 5.36
C GLU A 40 -14.72 17.36 6.47
N ASP A 41 -15.45 16.25 6.47
CA ASP A 41 -15.28 15.11 7.38
C ASP A 41 -14.50 13.94 6.74
N SER A 42 -13.88 14.16 5.58
CA SER A 42 -13.11 13.09 4.95
C SER A 42 -11.81 12.83 5.71
N ARG A 43 -11.56 11.55 5.96
CA ARG A 43 -10.27 11.03 6.44
C ARG A 43 -9.21 10.92 5.36
N PHE A 44 -9.53 11.27 4.11
CA PHE A 44 -8.64 11.17 2.97
C PHE A 44 -8.38 12.55 2.37
N VAL A 45 -7.09 12.87 2.21
CA VAL A 45 -6.63 14.00 1.40
C VAL A 45 -5.96 13.39 0.17
N LEU A 46 -6.56 13.59 -1.00
CA LEU A 46 -6.11 12.95 -2.24
C LEU A 46 -5.34 13.94 -3.10
N ASP A 47 -4.15 13.58 -3.56
CA ASP A 47 -3.40 14.37 -4.55
C ASP A 47 -3.94 14.16 -5.97
N ASP A 48 -3.74 15.16 -6.84
CA ASP A 48 -4.25 15.17 -8.21
C ASP A 48 -3.86 13.94 -9.04
N ASN A 49 -2.64 13.41 -8.85
CA ASN A 49 -2.21 12.19 -9.54
C ASN A 49 -3.04 10.98 -9.11
N PHE A 50 -3.29 10.82 -7.81
CA PHE A 50 -4.12 9.74 -7.32
C PHE A 50 -5.54 9.86 -7.87
N LYS A 51 -6.11 11.08 -7.85
CA LYS A 51 -7.43 11.36 -8.43
C LYS A 51 -7.51 10.94 -9.89
N ALA A 52 -6.56 11.41 -10.68
CA ALA A 52 -6.52 11.20 -12.13
C ALA A 52 -6.34 9.73 -12.53
N TRP A 53 -5.58 8.96 -11.75
CA TRP A 53 -5.21 7.59 -12.11
C TRP A 53 -6.10 6.53 -11.49
N PHE A 54 -6.72 6.79 -10.33
CA PHE A 54 -7.40 5.75 -9.56
C PHE A 54 -8.89 5.97 -9.34
N LEU A 55 -9.44 7.19 -9.31
CA LEU A 55 -10.87 7.37 -8.96
C LEU A 55 -11.84 6.72 -9.96
N GLY A 56 -11.44 6.57 -11.22
CA GLY A 56 -12.21 5.83 -12.21
C GLY A 56 -12.12 4.30 -12.09
N LYS A 57 -11.30 3.76 -11.18
CA LYS A 57 -11.03 2.32 -11.10
C LYS A 57 -12.21 1.58 -10.49
N VAL A 58 -12.56 0.47 -11.13
CA VAL A 58 -13.48 -0.53 -10.62
C VAL A 58 -12.72 -1.84 -10.55
N GLU A 59 -12.64 -2.43 -9.36
CA GLU A 59 -12.12 -3.78 -9.18
C GLU A 59 -13.33 -4.70 -8.97
N PRO A 60 -13.48 -5.77 -9.78
CA PRO A 60 -14.64 -6.64 -9.70
C PRO A 60 -14.66 -7.40 -8.37
N ALA A 61 -15.87 -7.78 -7.95
CA ALA A 61 -16.07 -8.63 -6.80
C ALA A 61 -15.20 -9.89 -6.86
N ILE A 62 -14.79 -10.35 -5.67
CA ILE A 62 -14.09 -11.61 -5.50
C ILE A 62 -14.89 -12.73 -6.16
N GLN A 63 -14.25 -13.48 -7.06
CA GLN A 63 -14.88 -14.62 -7.72
C GLN A 63 -15.13 -15.75 -6.72
N ALA A 64 -16.23 -16.48 -6.90
CA ALA A 64 -16.54 -17.65 -6.09
C ALA A 64 -15.35 -18.63 -6.08
N GLY A 65 -14.88 -19.00 -4.89
CA GLY A 65 -13.71 -19.87 -4.70
C GLY A 65 -12.37 -19.15 -4.57
N SER A 66 -12.31 -17.82 -4.77
CA SER A 66 -11.13 -17.03 -4.38
C SER A 66 -11.11 -16.78 -2.87
N ALA A 67 -9.91 -16.59 -2.30
CA ALA A 67 -9.76 -16.28 -0.88
C ALA A 67 -10.51 -14.98 -0.53
N SER A 68 -11.21 -14.96 0.61
CA SER A 68 -11.91 -13.77 1.12
C SER A 68 -10.97 -12.74 1.76
N GLU A 69 -9.70 -13.08 1.92
CA GLU A 69 -8.68 -12.29 2.59
C GLU A 69 -7.39 -12.29 1.76
N LYS A 70 -6.58 -11.26 1.96
CA LYS A 70 -5.25 -11.10 1.38
C LYS A 70 -4.23 -10.93 2.50
N SER A 71 -3.14 -11.68 2.44
CA SER A 71 -2.00 -11.48 3.32
C SER A 71 -1.04 -10.47 2.69
N LEU A 72 -0.72 -9.40 3.40
CA LEU A 72 0.28 -8.42 3.01
C LEU A 72 1.51 -8.54 3.90
N ILE A 73 2.67 -8.74 3.28
CA ILE A 73 3.97 -8.60 3.93
C ILE A 73 4.27 -7.10 4.05
N SER A 74 4.74 -6.70 5.22
CA SER A 74 5.23 -5.35 5.50
C SER A 74 6.72 -5.37 5.78
N CYS A 75 7.45 -4.44 5.16
CA CYS A 75 8.90 -4.28 5.33
C CYS A 75 9.25 -2.83 5.67
N LEU A 76 10.26 -2.64 6.53
CA LEU A 76 10.93 -1.36 6.75
C LEU A 76 12.00 -1.15 5.69
N LEU A 77 12.01 0.05 5.09
CA LEU A 77 13.06 0.46 4.17
C LEU A 77 14.30 0.93 4.95
N LEU A 78 15.39 0.17 4.88
CA LEU A 78 16.65 0.44 5.58
C LEU A 78 17.53 1.48 4.88
N LYS A 79 17.30 1.71 3.58
CA LYS A 79 18.06 2.67 2.76
C LYS A 79 17.16 3.27 1.69
N GLY A 80 17.29 4.56 1.44
CA GLY A 80 16.53 5.21 0.38
C GLY A 80 16.78 4.58 -1.00
N THR A 81 15.70 4.41 -1.78
CA THR A 81 15.73 3.70 -3.06
C THR A 81 14.57 4.12 -3.98
N PHE A 82 14.58 3.65 -5.22
CA PHE A 82 13.55 3.92 -6.22
C PHE A 82 12.64 2.70 -6.41
N ASP A 83 11.43 2.94 -6.90
CA ASP A 83 10.43 1.89 -7.20
C ASP A 83 10.98 0.70 -8.02
N PRO A 84 11.79 0.89 -9.09
CA PRO A 84 12.28 -0.25 -9.87
C PRO A 84 13.18 -1.18 -9.04
N ASN A 85 13.93 -0.62 -8.08
CA ASN A 85 14.74 -1.42 -7.17
C ASN A 85 13.86 -2.16 -6.17
N LEU A 86 12.82 -1.51 -5.62
CA LEU A 86 11.87 -2.16 -4.69
C LEU A 86 11.18 -3.34 -5.36
N ILE A 87 10.63 -3.12 -6.56
CA ILE A 87 9.93 -4.16 -7.32
C ILE A 87 10.87 -5.32 -7.63
N LYS A 88 12.12 -5.03 -8.03
CA LYS A 88 13.14 -6.06 -8.28
C LYS A 88 13.47 -6.86 -7.01
N GLU A 89 13.64 -6.20 -5.87
CA GLU A 89 13.93 -6.82 -4.58
C GLU A 89 12.78 -7.69 -4.07
N ILE A 90 11.54 -7.21 -4.25
CA ILE A 90 10.32 -7.97 -3.90
C ILE A 90 10.19 -9.21 -4.80
N GLY A 91 10.78 -9.21 -5.99
CA GLY A 91 10.73 -10.34 -6.92
C GLY A 91 9.65 -10.19 -7.99
N GLU A 92 9.62 -9.02 -8.63
CA GLU A 92 8.81 -8.64 -9.81
C GLU A 92 7.47 -7.95 -9.51
N GLU A 93 6.92 -7.27 -10.53
CA GLU A 93 5.70 -6.46 -10.45
C GLU A 93 4.51 -7.27 -9.94
N GLU A 94 4.37 -8.52 -10.40
CA GLU A 94 3.28 -9.42 -10.01
C GLU A 94 3.29 -9.77 -8.52
N ARG A 95 4.43 -9.68 -7.84
CA ARG A 95 4.51 -9.89 -6.39
C ARG A 95 4.38 -8.57 -5.62
N ALA A 96 4.90 -7.48 -6.18
CA ALA A 96 4.86 -6.16 -5.56
C ALA A 96 3.45 -5.56 -5.53
N LYS A 97 2.62 -5.84 -6.54
CA LYS A 97 1.29 -5.27 -6.66
C LYS A 97 0.32 -5.82 -5.62
N THR A 98 -0.66 -5.00 -5.27
CA THR A 98 -1.90 -5.40 -4.61
C THR A 98 -3.09 -4.64 -5.21
N PHE A 99 -4.28 -4.91 -4.70
CA PHE A 99 -5.51 -4.25 -5.11
C PHE A 99 -5.70 -2.93 -4.37
N LEU A 100 -6.31 -1.96 -5.05
CA LEU A 100 -6.66 -0.68 -4.44
C LEU A 100 -7.69 -0.87 -3.31
N SER A 101 -8.58 -1.86 -3.45
CA SER A 101 -9.51 -2.28 -2.40
C SER A 101 -8.80 -2.75 -1.12
N VAL A 102 -7.68 -3.46 -1.23
CA VAL A 102 -6.87 -3.90 -0.09
C VAL A 102 -6.24 -2.70 0.61
N ILE A 103 -5.70 -1.74 -0.17
CA ILE A 103 -5.17 -0.49 0.37
C ILE A 103 -6.27 0.26 1.12
N TRP A 104 -7.44 0.45 0.51
CA TRP A 104 -8.56 1.13 1.15
C TRP A 104 -8.99 0.45 2.46
N THR A 105 -9.12 -0.89 2.48
CA THR A 105 -9.50 -1.62 3.70
C THR A 105 -8.48 -1.42 4.82
N LEU A 106 -7.19 -1.39 4.51
CA LEU A 106 -6.16 -1.08 5.51
C LEU A 106 -6.34 0.32 6.10
N LEU A 107 -6.50 1.33 5.24
CA LEU A 107 -6.67 2.72 5.69
C LEU A 107 -7.97 2.94 6.46
N GLU A 108 -9.02 2.19 6.12
CA GLU A 108 -10.32 2.32 6.78
C GLU A 108 -10.31 1.72 8.19
N ARG A 109 -9.55 0.64 8.39
CA ARG A 109 -9.47 -0.09 9.65
C ARG A 109 -8.50 0.51 10.67
N GLN A 110 -7.59 1.36 10.23
CA GLN A 110 -6.61 2.00 11.11
C GLN A 110 -6.73 3.51 10.95
N ASN A 111 -7.22 4.17 12.00
CA ASN A 111 -7.17 5.62 12.07
C ASN A 111 -5.71 6.10 12.16
N VAL A 112 -5.46 7.34 11.75
CA VAL A 112 -4.11 7.92 11.76
C VAL A 112 -3.47 8.02 13.14
N ASP A 113 -4.26 7.93 14.21
CA ASP A 113 -3.79 7.99 15.61
C ASP A 113 -3.82 6.60 16.29
N GLU A 114 -4.13 5.54 15.55
CA GLU A 114 -4.20 4.17 16.07
C GLU A 114 -2.95 3.37 15.72
N ASP A 115 -2.51 2.57 16.69
CA ASP A 115 -1.45 1.58 16.48
C ASP A 115 -1.93 0.50 15.51
N GLY A 116 -1.06 0.12 14.57
CA GLY A 116 -1.37 -0.93 13.61
C GLY A 116 -0.27 -1.13 12.58
N ALA A 117 -0.64 -1.78 11.48
CA ALA A 117 0.28 -2.14 10.41
C ALA A 117 0.80 -0.93 9.64
N LEU A 118 0.04 0.17 9.57
CA LEU A 118 0.44 1.41 8.88
C LEU A 118 1.30 2.28 9.78
N LEU A 119 2.27 2.97 9.17
CA LEU A 119 2.96 4.08 9.79
C LEU A 119 1.98 5.24 9.97
N THR A 120 1.91 5.75 11.19
CA THR A 120 1.15 6.93 11.61
C THR A 120 2.04 8.16 11.82
N THR A 121 3.35 8.04 11.58
CA THR A 121 4.28 9.16 11.67
C THR A 121 4.18 10.04 10.42
N ARG A 122 4.36 11.34 10.59
CA ARG A 122 4.25 12.33 9.49
C ARG A 122 5.46 12.33 8.55
N GLU A 123 6.58 11.78 9.01
CA GLU A 123 7.89 11.84 8.32
C GLU A 123 8.02 10.80 7.21
N TYR A 124 7.27 9.72 7.29
CA TYR A 124 7.43 8.55 6.44
C TYR A 124 6.12 8.15 5.77
N ALA A 125 6.24 7.44 4.65
CA ALA A 125 5.12 6.94 3.88
C ALA A 125 5.00 5.42 4.00
N ASN A 126 3.76 4.96 3.93
CA ASN A 126 3.37 3.61 3.58
C ASN A 126 3.32 3.53 2.04
N ILE A 127 4.05 2.59 1.46
CA ILE A 127 4.22 2.45 0.01
C ILE A 127 3.54 1.16 -0.42
N PHE A 128 2.65 1.30 -1.39
CA PHE A 128 1.97 0.20 -2.07
C PHE A 128 2.18 0.32 -3.57
N PHE A 129 1.95 -0.79 -4.29
CA PHE A 129 1.90 -0.78 -5.75
C PHE A 129 0.53 -1.27 -6.20
N ALA A 130 -0.10 -0.56 -7.13
CA ALA A 130 -1.41 -0.93 -7.67
C ALA A 130 -1.51 -0.51 -9.14
N TYR A 131 -2.29 -1.25 -9.93
CA TYR A 131 -2.58 -0.87 -11.31
C TYR A 131 -3.61 0.25 -11.36
N ASP A 132 -3.33 1.29 -12.15
CA ASP A 132 -4.28 2.38 -12.40
C ASP A 132 -5.43 1.96 -13.32
N VAL A 133 -6.29 2.91 -13.71
CA VAL A 133 -7.40 2.68 -14.67
C VAL A 133 -6.95 2.29 -16.08
N ARG A 134 -5.66 2.41 -16.40
CA ARG A 134 -5.05 2.05 -17.68
C ARG A 134 -4.19 0.79 -17.57
N GLU A 135 -4.31 0.05 -16.46
CA GLU A 135 -3.50 -1.14 -16.18
C GLU A 135 -1.99 -0.85 -16.17
N VAL A 136 -1.61 0.37 -15.76
CA VAL A 136 -0.21 0.76 -15.56
C VAL A 136 0.11 0.72 -14.07
N LEU A 137 1.20 0.04 -13.69
CA LEU A 137 1.60 -0.05 -12.29
C LEU A 137 2.04 1.32 -11.78
N ARG A 138 1.47 1.75 -10.66
CA ARG A 138 1.84 2.99 -9.97
C ARG A 138 2.26 2.66 -8.54
N SER A 139 3.17 3.45 -8.00
CA SER A 139 3.35 3.52 -6.56
C SER A 139 2.26 4.41 -5.96
N VAL A 140 1.68 3.96 -4.86
CA VAL A 140 0.72 4.68 -4.04
C VAL A 140 1.38 4.95 -2.70
N GLY A 141 1.64 6.23 -2.42
CA GLY A 141 2.21 6.66 -1.15
C GLY A 141 1.09 7.14 -0.23
N VAL A 142 1.10 6.64 1.00
CA VAL A 142 0.14 7.06 2.04
C VAL A 142 0.89 7.51 3.28
N SER A 143 0.70 8.77 3.67
CA SER A 143 1.30 9.34 4.88
C SER A 143 0.24 9.94 5.79
N HIS A 144 0.60 10.12 7.06
CA HIS A 144 -0.26 10.83 7.99
C HIS A 144 -0.22 12.35 7.70
N GLY A 145 -1.34 12.91 7.25
CA GLY A 145 -1.57 14.34 7.05
C GLY A 145 -2.18 15.04 8.27
N PHE A 146 -2.52 16.33 8.16
CA PHE A 146 -3.21 17.04 9.26
C PHE A 146 -4.68 16.67 9.42
N LYS A 147 -5.30 16.12 8.37
CA LYS A 147 -6.74 15.83 8.30
C LYS A 147 -7.04 14.34 8.09
N GLY A 148 -6.07 13.46 8.35
CA GLY A 148 -6.18 12.03 8.07
C GLY A 148 -5.10 11.55 7.10
N TRP A 149 -5.41 10.50 6.33
CA TRP A 149 -4.50 9.87 5.38
C TRP A 149 -4.31 10.76 4.15
N HIS A 150 -3.08 11.19 3.91
CA HIS A 150 -2.67 11.86 2.70
C HIS A 150 -2.22 10.83 1.66
N ILE A 151 -2.87 10.79 0.51
CA ILE A 151 -2.68 9.77 -0.51
C ILE A 151 -2.20 10.40 -1.80
N ASN A 152 -1.08 9.91 -2.31
CA ASN A 152 -0.54 10.31 -3.60
C ASN A 152 -0.21 9.08 -4.46
N ALA A 153 0.03 9.34 -5.74
CA ALA A 153 0.47 8.34 -6.68
C ALA A 153 1.61 8.87 -7.54
N PHE A 154 2.54 7.98 -7.88
CA PHE A 154 3.68 8.27 -8.73
C PHE A 154 3.84 7.22 -9.83
N PRO A 155 4.44 7.57 -10.99
CA PRO A 155 4.92 6.54 -11.90
C PRO A 155 6.02 5.73 -11.22
N THR A 156 6.13 4.43 -11.51
CA THR A 156 7.22 3.59 -10.99
C THR A 156 8.60 3.99 -11.52
N THR A 157 8.67 4.92 -12.48
CA THR A 157 9.90 5.54 -12.97
C THR A 157 10.17 6.91 -12.36
N HIS A 158 9.47 7.27 -11.28
CA HIS A 158 9.61 8.57 -10.65
C HIS A 158 11.05 8.82 -10.17
N VAL A 159 11.51 10.05 -10.39
CA VAL A 159 12.90 10.47 -10.13
C VAL A 159 13.20 10.78 -8.66
N LYS A 160 12.19 10.74 -7.79
CA LYS A 160 12.35 10.95 -6.35
C LYS A 160 12.39 9.60 -5.64
N ALA A 161 13.50 9.35 -4.94
CA ALA A 161 13.65 8.15 -4.12
C ALA A 161 12.73 8.21 -2.89
N TRP A 162 12.26 7.04 -2.47
CA TRP A 162 11.69 6.83 -1.16
C TRP A 162 12.78 6.91 -0.09
N ALA A 163 12.45 7.48 1.06
CA ALA A 163 13.40 7.68 2.15
C ALA A 163 13.50 6.42 3.02
N GLN A 164 14.69 6.19 3.59
CA GLN A 164 14.85 5.26 4.71
C GLN A 164 13.81 5.57 5.79
N GLY A 165 13.21 4.54 6.39
CA GLY A 165 12.13 4.68 7.37
C GLY A 165 10.73 4.46 6.80
N ASN A 166 10.56 4.56 5.47
CA ASN A 166 9.30 4.22 4.82
C ASN A 166 8.96 2.74 5.01
N ARG A 167 7.65 2.42 4.98
CA ARG A 167 7.14 1.06 5.09
C ARG A 167 6.57 0.63 3.75
N VAL A 168 6.92 -0.57 3.30
CA VAL A 168 6.54 -1.10 1.99
C VAL A 168 5.66 -2.32 2.20
N PHE A 169 4.58 -2.42 1.44
CA PHE A 169 3.64 -3.54 1.50
C PHE A 169 3.54 -4.25 0.15
N PHE A 170 3.44 -5.57 0.19
CA PHE A 170 3.25 -6.42 -1.00
C PHE A 170 2.59 -7.75 -0.61
N GLU A 171 2.02 -8.47 -1.57
CA GLU A 171 1.28 -9.71 -1.27
C GLU A 171 2.20 -10.86 -0.84
N GLU A 172 1.79 -11.58 0.21
CA GLU A 172 2.33 -12.89 0.58
C GLU A 172 1.84 -13.92 -0.45
N ARG A 173 2.76 -14.73 -0.99
CA ARG A 173 2.44 -15.80 -1.96
C ARG A 173 2.38 -17.15 -1.29
#